data_AF-A0A0D2GA29-F1
#
_entry.id   AF-A0A0D2GA29-F1
#
_cell.length_a   1.000
_cell.length_b   1.000
_cell.length_c   1.000
_cell.angle_alpha   90.00
_cell.angle_beta   90.00
_cell.angle_gamma   90.00
#
_symmetry.space_group_name_H-M   'P 1'
#
loop_
_entity.id
_entity.type
_entity.pdbx_description
1 polymer ?
#
loop_
_entity_poly.entity_id
_entity_poly.type
_entity_poly.pdbx_seq_one_letter_code
_entity_poly.pdbx_strand_id
1 'polypeptide(L)'
;MPVTDYAKVAKEGKRSQMSSFLHWVQLKKYQYEVTFSLYMLTPTEKCIFNLILFLLVSLLVTAATLYLPNHLVIIYHRICYYISGEFAYKSSTNLSQEAAALTADGLRVASGAIESVVTPTLRAVEAARETLREL
;
A
#
# COMPACT_ATOMS: atom_id res chain seq x y z
N MET A 1 -35.55 -40.95 13.74
CA MET A 1 -34.30 -40.48 13.10
C MET A 1 -33.13 -40.81 14.03
N PRO A 2 -32.16 -41.64 13.65
CA PRO A 2 -30.99 -41.88 14.49
C PRO A 2 -30.09 -40.64 14.47
N VAL A 3 -29.91 -40.05 15.65
CA VAL A 3 -28.97 -38.94 15.90
C VAL A 3 -27.55 -39.50 15.85
N THR A 4 -26.90 -39.39 14.69
CA THR A 4 -25.53 -39.84 14.49
C THR A 4 -24.56 -38.95 15.27
N ASP A 5 -23.78 -39.61 16.11
CA ASP A 5 -22.78 -39.10 17.05
C ASP A 5 -21.65 -38.30 16.34
N TYR A 6 -21.88 -37.01 16.11
CA TYR A 6 -20.88 -36.08 15.54
C TYR A 6 -19.64 -35.93 16.44
N ALA A 7 -19.78 -36.15 17.76
CA ALA A 7 -18.67 -35.99 18.71
C ALA A 7 -17.60 -37.07 18.51
N LYS A 8 -18.00 -38.30 18.16
CA LYS A 8 -17.07 -39.40 17.85
C LYS A 8 -16.22 -39.11 16.61
N VAL A 9 -16.82 -38.51 15.58
CA VAL A 9 -16.12 -38.15 14.33
C VAL A 9 -15.08 -37.05 14.57
N ALA A 10 -15.38 -36.09 15.44
CA ALA A 10 -14.44 -35.02 15.79
C ALA A 10 -13.18 -35.54 16.51
N LYS A 11 -13.29 -36.60 17.34
CA LYS A 11 -12.14 -37.23 18.00
C LYS A 11 -11.28 -38.02 17.00
N GLU A 12 -11.89 -38.71 16.04
CA GLU A 12 -11.16 -39.38 14.96
C GLU A 12 -10.41 -38.39 14.06
N GLY A 13 -11.02 -37.23 13.78
CA GLY A 13 -10.43 -36.17 12.96
C GLY A 13 -9.08 -35.66 13.46
N LYS A 14 -8.84 -35.60 14.78
CA LYS A 14 -7.53 -35.16 15.31
C LYS A 14 -6.41 -36.17 15.02
N ARG A 15 -6.70 -37.48 15.12
CA ARG A 15 -5.70 -38.52 14.77
C ARG A 15 -5.43 -38.54 13.27
N SER A 16 -6.45 -38.33 12.44
CA SER A 16 -6.27 -38.25 10.99
C SER A 16 -5.51 -36.99 10.57
N GLN A 17 -5.71 -35.84 11.23
CA GLN A 17 -4.94 -34.64 10.96
C GLN A 17 -3.45 -34.84 11.22
N MET A 18 -3.06 -35.37 12.39
CA MET A 18 -1.66 -35.68 12.67
C MET A 18 -1.06 -36.69 11.68
N SER A 19 -1.81 -37.75 11.35
CA SER A 19 -1.37 -38.75 10.36
C SER A 19 -1.17 -38.12 8.97
N SER A 20 -2.07 -37.26 8.54
CA SER A 20 -1.97 -36.50 7.29
C SER A 20 -0.76 -35.57 7.27
N PHE A 21 -0.47 -34.90 8.39
CA PHE A 21 0.73 -34.07 8.51
C PHE A 21 2.01 -34.90 8.43
N LEU A 22 2.08 -36.05 9.12
CA LEU A 22 3.25 -36.94 9.05
C LEU A 22 3.45 -37.50 7.64
N HIS A 23 2.37 -37.90 6.97
CA HIS A 23 2.42 -38.35 5.58
C HIS A 23 2.91 -37.21 4.66
N TRP A 24 2.41 -35.99 4.84
CA TRP A 24 2.87 -34.82 4.09
C TRP A 24 4.37 -34.52 4.33
N VAL A 25 4.85 -34.63 5.57
CA VAL A 25 6.28 -34.48 5.90
C VAL A 25 7.12 -35.59 5.26
N GLN A 26 6.63 -36.83 5.23
CA GLN A 26 7.29 -37.94 4.54
C GLN A 26 7.40 -37.67 3.04
N LEU A 27 6.33 -37.19 2.39
CA LEU A 27 6.37 -36.77 0.99
C LEU A 27 7.40 -35.67 0.75
N LYS A 28 7.47 -34.68 1.65
CA LYS A 28 8.50 -33.64 1.59
C LYS A 28 9.90 -34.22 1.76
N LYS A 29 10.09 -35.19 2.65
CA LYS A 29 11.36 -35.91 2.82
C LYS A 29 11.79 -36.60 1.51
N TYR A 30 10.88 -37.29 0.82
CA TYR A 30 11.18 -37.88 -0.49
C TYR A 30 11.59 -36.85 -1.54
N GLN A 31 10.95 -35.68 -1.54
CA GLN A 31 11.31 -34.60 -2.46
C GLN A 31 12.68 -33.98 -2.14
N TYR A 32 13.04 -33.88 -0.86
CA TYR A 32 14.38 -33.46 -0.45
C TYR A 32 15.45 -34.45 -0.90
N GLU A 33 15.16 -35.75 -0.88
CA GLU A 33 16.07 -36.77 -1.41
C GLU A 33 16.27 -36.67 -2.94
N VAL A 34 15.22 -36.32 -3.70
CA VAL A 34 15.32 -36.20 -5.18
C VAL A 34 15.94 -34.88 -5.64
N THR A 35 15.64 -33.76 -4.98
CA THR A 35 15.97 -32.42 -5.51
C THR A 35 17.34 -31.93 -5.06
N PHE A 36 17.71 -32.20 -3.80
CA PHE A 36 19.08 -31.97 -3.38
C PHE A 36 19.89 -33.18 -3.85
N SER A 37 20.90 -32.98 -4.68
CA SER A 37 21.87 -34.00 -5.14
C SER A 37 22.59 -34.77 -4.01
N LEU A 38 22.21 -34.51 -2.76
CA LEU A 38 22.58 -35.16 -1.52
C LEU A 38 22.31 -36.66 -1.49
N TYR A 39 21.41 -37.18 -2.31
CA TYR A 39 21.19 -38.63 -2.39
C TYR A 39 22.36 -39.39 -3.02
N MET A 40 23.14 -38.73 -3.89
CA MET A 40 24.30 -39.36 -4.53
C MET A 40 25.47 -39.58 -3.59
N LEU A 41 25.43 -38.94 -2.42
CA LEU A 41 26.51 -38.97 -1.45
C LEU A 41 26.28 -40.05 -0.39
N THR A 42 27.38 -40.65 0.05
CA THR A 42 27.42 -41.77 1.00
C THR A 42 26.63 -41.43 2.28
N PRO A 43 25.96 -42.36 2.98
CA PRO A 43 25.13 -42.04 4.16
C PRO A 43 25.84 -41.20 5.23
N THR A 44 27.14 -41.43 5.44
CA THR A 44 27.98 -40.62 6.31
C THR A 44 28.09 -39.17 5.84
N GLU A 45 28.25 -38.97 4.54
CA GLU A 45 28.41 -37.67 3.89
C GLU A 45 27.12 -36.83 3.93
N LYS A 46 25.95 -37.49 3.96
CA LYS A 46 24.65 -36.83 4.18
C LYS A 46 24.60 -36.05 5.49
N CYS A 47 25.26 -36.57 6.55
CA CYS A 47 25.35 -35.87 7.84
C CYS A 47 26.11 -34.55 7.69
N ILE A 48 27.26 -34.57 7.01
CA ILE A 48 28.11 -33.39 6.82
C ILE A 48 27.37 -32.32 6.00
N PHE A 49 26.75 -32.71 4.88
CA PHE A 49 26.01 -31.74 4.05
C PHE A 49 24.76 -31.20 4.72
N ASN A 50 24.02 -32.01 5.47
CA ASN A 50 22.87 -31.51 6.23
C ASN A 50 23.33 -30.56 7.36
N LEU A 51 24.52 -30.79 7.93
CA LEU A 51 25.15 -29.85 8.85
C LEU A 51 25.52 -28.54 8.14
N ILE A 52 26.14 -28.60 6.96
CA ILE A 52 26.49 -27.40 6.17
C ILE A 52 25.23 -26.63 5.77
N LEU A 53 24.18 -27.32 5.30
CA LEU A 53 22.89 -26.72 4.97
C LEU A 53 22.26 -26.09 6.21
N PHE A 54 22.25 -26.81 7.34
CA PHE A 54 21.77 -26.29 8.62
C PHE A 54 22.59 -25.08 9.08
N LEU A 55 23.92 -25.09 8.89
CA LEU A 55 24.78 -23.94 9.18
C LEU A 55 24.48 -22.77 8.26
N LEU A 56 24.30 -22.98 6.96
CA LEU A 56 23.96 -21.90 6.03
C LEU A 56 22.58 -21.32 6.33
N VAL A 57 21.58 -22.16 6.60
CA VAL A 57 20.24 -21.71 6.94
C VAL A 57 20.24 -21.02 8.31
N SER A 58 20.92 -21.58 9.32
CA SER A 58 21.03 -20.94 10.64
C SER A 58 21.82 -19.63 10.56
N LEU A 59 22.92 -19.58 9.81
CA LEU A 59 23.67 -18.37 9.54
C LEU A 59 22.79 -17.32 8.83
N LEU A 60 22.03 -17.73 7.81
CA LEU A 60 21.11 -16.84 7.09
C LEU A 60 20.00 -16.32 8.02
N VAL A 61 19.40 -17.18 8.84
CA VAL A 61 18.37 -16.80 9.81
C VAL A 61 18.95 -15.85 10.84
N THR A 62 20.12 -16.15 11.42
CA THR A 62 20.80 -15.27 12.37
C THR A 62 21.21 -13.95 11.73
N ALA A 63 21.73 -13.95 10.50
CA ALA A 63 22.07 -12.74 9.76
C ALA A 63 20.83 -11.90 9.46
N ALA A 64 19.72 -12.53 9.07
CA ALA A 64 18.44 -11.87 8.90
C ALA A 64 17.98 -11.28 10.25
N THR A 65 17.88 -12.05 11.33
CA THR A 65 17.43 -11.54 12.63
C THR A 65 18.31 -10.42 13.19
N LEU A 66 19.63 -10.46 12.95
CA LEU A 66 20.56 -9.45 13.47
C LEU A 66 20.60 -8.18 12.62
N TYR A 67 20.62 -8.32 11.29
CA TYR A 67 20.86 -7.19 10.38
C TYR A 67 19.57 -6.57 9.83
N LEU A 68 18.55 -7.39 9.61
CA LEU A 68 17.26 -6.96 9.08
C LEU A 68 16.54 -5.94 9.98
N PRO A 69 16.50 -6.03 11.33
CA PRO A 69 15.79 -5.02 12.14
C PRO A 69 16.34 -3.60 11.95
N ASN A 70 17.67 -3.46 11.85
CA ASN A 70 18.29 -2.16 11.60
C ASN A 70 17.84 -1.57 10.25
N HIS A 71 17.80 -2.39 9.20
CA HIS A 71 17.30 -1.96 7.89
C HIS A 71 15.80 -1.66 7.88
N LEU A 72 14.99 -2.42 8.61
CA LEU A 72 13.55 -2.17 8.68
C LEU A 72 13.21 -0.82 9.29
N VAL A 73 13.96 -0.34 10.29
CA VAL A 73 13.74 0.98 10.89
C VAL A 73 13.98 2.10 9.86
N ILE A 74 15.05 2.01 9.08
CA ILE A 74 15.36 3.00 8.03
C ILE A 74 14.28 3.01 6.95
N ILE A 75 13.86 1.82 6.50
CA ILE A 75 12.78 1.67 5.52
C ILE A 75 11.47 2.23 6.07
N TYR A 76 11.15 1.94 7.33
CA TYR A 76 9.95 2.43 8.01
C TYR A 76 9.93 3.96 8.08
N HIS A 77 11.03 4.59 8.51
CA HIS A 77 11.13 6.05 8.52
C HIS A 77 10.98 6.66 7.13
N ARG A 78 11.53 6.02 6.09
CA ARG A 78 11.31 6.45 4.69
C ARG A 78 9.86 6.33 4.28
N ILE A 79 9.19 5.21 4.59
CA ILE A 79 7.77 5.02 4.28
C ILE A 79 6.92 6.07 5.01
N CYS A 80 7.16 6.29 6.30
CA CYS A 80 6.48 7.34 7.07
C CYS A 80 6.74 8.73 6.49
N TYR A 81 7.97 9.02 6.06
CA TYR A 81 8.31 10.28 5.41
C TYR A 81 7.55 10.47 4.09
N TYR A 82 7.45 9.43 3.25
CA TYR A 82 6.68 9.51 2.00
C TYR A 82 5.18 9.70 2.25
N ILE A 83 4.60 8.99 3.21
CA ILE A 83 3.17 9.10 3.55
C ILE A 83 2.86 10.48 4.15
N SER A 84 3.65 10.94 5.12
CA SER A 84 3.46 12.26 5.75
C SER A 84 3.78 13.40 4.80
N GLY A 85 4.79 13.25 3.93
CA GLY A 85 5.15 14.22 2.91
C GLY A 85 4.08 14.35 1.83
N GLU A 86 3.48 13.24 1.39
CA GLU A 86 2.33 13.26 0.48
C GLU A 86 1.12 13.98 1.11
N PHE A 87 0.86 13.73 2.39
CA PHE A 87 -0.19 14.42 3.13
C PHE A 87 0.07 15.93 3.22
N ALA A 88 1.30 16.33 3.53
CA ALA A 88 1.69 17.74 3.56
C ALA A 88 1.59 18.42 2.18
N TYR A 89 2.01 17.72 1.11
CA TYR A 89 1.88 18.20 -0.25
C TYR A 89 0.42 18.41 -0.63
N LYS A 90 -0.45 17.41 -0.43
CA LYS A 90 -1.89 17.49 -0.72
C LYS A 90 -2.59 18.60 0.08
N SER A 91 -2.23 18.78 1.35
CA SER A 91 -2.80 19.85 2.16
C SER A 91 -2.41 21.22 1.61
N SER A 92 -1.14 21.43 1.25
CA SER A 92 -0.68 22.69 0.65
C SER A 92 -1.30 22.98 -0.71
N THR A 93 -1.53 21.95 -1.55
CA THR A 93 -2.19 22.13 -2.85
C THR A 93 -3.66 22.46 -2.70
N ASN A 94 -4.37 21.82 -1.76
CA ASN A 94 -5.78 22.12 -1.50
C ASN A 94 -5.96 23.53 -0.92
N LEU A 95 -5.11 23.93 0.04
CA LEU A 95 -5.12 25.28 0.60
C LEU A 95 -4.79 26.34 -0.47
N SER A 96 -3.81 26.07 -1.34
CA SER A 96 -3.48 26.95 -2.47
C SER A 96 -4.63 27.04 -3.47
N GLN A 97 -5.31 25.92 -3.74
CA GLN A 97 -6.44 25.89 -4.66
C GLN A 97 -7.65 26.64 -4.09
N GLU A 98 -7.93 26.49 -2.79
CA GLU A 98 -9.00 27.22 -2.10
C GLU A 98 -8.70 28.71 -2.05
N ALA A 99 -7.46 29.11 -1.73
CA ALA A 99 -7.04 30.51 -1.76
C ALA A 99 -7.11 31.11 -3.18
N ALA A 100 -6.69 30.35 -4.19
CA ALA A 100 -6.80 30.76 -5.59
C ALA A 100 -8.26 30.88 -6.04
N ALA A 101 -9.13 29.95 -5.62
CA ALA A 101 -10.56 29.99 -5.91
C ALA A 101 -11.24 31.19 -5.26
N LEU A 102 -10.96 31.48 -3.99
CA LEU A 102 -11.48 32.66 -3.29
C LEU A 102 -11.01 33.97 -3.95
N THR A 103 -9.74 34.03 -4.36
CA THR A 103 -9.18 35.21 -5.05
C THR A 103 -9.81 35.39 -6.44
N ALA A 104 -9.99 34.31 -7.20
CA ALA A 104 -10.64 34.34 -8.50
C ALA A 104 -12.11 34.74 -8.38
N ASP A 105 -12.81 34.25 -7.36
CA ASP A 105 -14.21 34.59 -7.11
C ASP A 105 -14.38 36.05 -6.69
N GLY A 106 -13.51 36.54 -5.79
CA GLY A 106 -13.47 37.94 -5.40
C GLY A 106 -13.18 38.89 -6.56
N LEU A 107 -12.21 38.56 -7.42
CA LEU A 107 -11.88 39.35 -8.60
C LEU A 107 -13.04 39.35 -9.63
N ARG A 108 -13.70 38.21 -9.82
CA ARG A 108 -14.86 38.07 -10.71
C ARG A 108 -16.05 38.91 -10.23
N VAL A 109 -16.34 38.89 -8.93
CA VAL A 109 -17.41 39.71 -8.32
C VAL A 109 -17.09 41.19 -8.46
N ALA A 110 -15.84 41.61 -8.19
CA ALA A 110 -15.41 42.99 -8.38
C ALA A 110 -15.50 43.44 -9.84
N SER A 111 -15.06 42.61 -10.79
CA SER A 111 -15.15 42.90 -12.22
C SER A 111 -16.61 43.03 -12.68
N GLY A 112 -17.50 42.16 -12.23
CA GLY A 112 -18.93 42.22 -12.57
C GLY A 112 -19.62 43.46 -12.02
N ALA A 113 -19.25 43.90 -10.82
CA ALA A 113 -19.78 45.12 -10.23
C ALA A 113 -19.35 46.37 -11.03
N ILE A 114 -18.09 46.43 -11.47
CA ILE A 114 -17.58 47.55 -12.29
C ILE A 114 -18.29 47.59 -13.65
N GLU A 115 -18.38 46.45 -14.35
CA GLU A 115 -19.09 46.31 -15.63
C GLU A 115 -20.56 46.76 -15.55
N SER A 116 -21.24 46.43 -14.45
CA SER A 116 -22.65 46.81 -14.22
C SER A 116 -22.87 48.31 -14.01
N VAL A 117 -21.86 49.06 -13.57
CA VAL A 117 -21.92 50.51 -13.38
C VAL A 117 -21.49 51.25 -14.64
N VAL A 118 -20.45 50.75 -15.32
CA VAL A 118 -19.89 51.39 -16.52
C VAL A 118 -20.86 51.29 -17.71
N THR A 119 -21.46 50.12 -17.94
CA THR A 119 -22.36 49.89 -19.09
C THR A 119 -23.56 50.84 -19.15
N PRO A 120 -24.38 50.99 -18.09
CA PRO A 120 -25.53 51.90 -18.14
C PRO A 120 -25.09 53.37 -18.22
N THR A 121 -23.96 53.74 -17.61
CA THR A 121 -23.43 55.10 -17.68
C THR A 121 -22.98 55.44 -19.10
N LEU A 122 -22.25 54.53 -19.76
CA LEU A 122 -21.85 54.70 -21.16
C LEU A 122 -23.07 54.82 -22.08
N ARG A 123 -24.07 53.95 -21.91
CA ARG A 123 -25.31 54.04 -22.69
C ARG A 123 -26.09 55.34 -22.46
N ALA A 124 -26.15 55.83 -21.23
CA ALA A 124 -26.82 57.08 -20.92
C ALA A 124 -26.09 58.29 -21.55
N VAL A 125 -24.76 58.27 -21.55
CA VAL A 125 -23.93 59.30 -22.20
C VAL A 125 -24.08 59.26 -23.71
N GLU A 126 -24.08 58.07 -24.32
CA GLU A 126 -24.29 57.89 -25.75
C GLU A 126 -25.68 58.36 -26.18
N ALA A 127 -26.73 57.98 -25.44
CA ALA A 127 -28.09 58.45 -25.68
C ALA A 127 -28.21 59.98 -25.58
N ALA A 128 -27.56 60.61 -24.60
CA ALA A 128 -27.54 62.07 -24.47
C ALA A 128 -26.77 62.76 -25.61
N ARG A 129 -25.73 62.10 -26.14
CA ARG A 129 -24.98 62.60 -27.29
C ARG A 129 -25.77 62.50 -28.60
N GLU A 130 -26.59 61.47 -28.75
CA GLU A 130 -27.46 61.30 -29.91
C GLU A 130 -28.59 62.34 -29.92
N THR A 131 -29.25 62.60 -28.78
CA THR A 131 -30.31 63.63 -28.71
C THR A 131 -29.79 65.04 -28.98
N LEU A 132 -28.55 65.36 -28.59
CA LEU A 132 -27.92 66.65 -28.88
C LEU A 132 -27.55 66.82 -30.36
N ARG A 133 -27.44 65.73 -31.12
CA ARG A 133 -27.20 65.78 -32.58
C ARG A 133 -28.48 65.93 -33.40
N GLU A 134 -29.65 65.62 -32.81
CA GLU A 134 -30.95 65.76 -33.47
C GLU A 134 -31.58 67.16 -33.30
N LEU A 135 -31.02 68.01 -32.44
CA LEU A 135 -31.38 69.42 -32.27
C LEU A 135 -30.61 70.33 -33.23
#